data_AF-A0AAW2Q9W4-F1
#
_entry.id   AF-A0AAW2Q9W4-F1
#
_cell.length_a   1.000
_cell.length_b   1.000
_cell.length_c   1.000
_cell.angle_alpha   90.00
_cell.angle_beta   90.00
_cell.angle_gamma   90.00
#
_symmetry.space_group_name_H-M   'P 1'
#
loop_
_entity.id
_entity.type
_entity.pdbx_description
1 polymer ?
#
loop_
_entity_poly.entity_id
_entity_poly.type
_entity_poly.pdbx_seq_one_letter_code
_entity_poly.pdbx_strand_id
1 'polypeptide(L)'
;MQLEERPVQDQVEEATTYIKLLTQRVEEMRRRRSQALMTASGSGSGSGSSSSMGGSVVEVREFGSNLEVVLISGPCKTFMLHQIISILEQEGAEVVNVNFSNIGDQIFHTIHAQ
;
A
#
# COMPACT_ATOMS: atom_id res chain seq x y z
N MET A 1 41.89 2.68 -26.31
CA MET A 1 40.82 2.36 -25.36
C MET A 1 39.96 1.30 -26.02
N GLN A 2 40.14 0.02 -25.66
CA GLN A 2 39.31 -1.05 -26.20
C GLN A 2 37.99 -1.01 -25.44
N LEU A 3 36.89 -0.76 -26.16
CA LEU A 3 35.54 -0.93 -25.65
C LEU A 3 35.31 -2.44 -25.55
N GLU A 4 35.40 -2.96 -24.35
CA GLU A 4 35.02 -4.34 -24.04
C GLU A 4 33.49 -4.41 -24.19
N GLU A 5 33.01 -4.73 -25.40
CA GLU A 5 31.60 -5.06 -25.61
C GLU A 5 31.30 -6.34 -24.83
N ARG A 6 30.76 -6.18 -23.62
CA ARG A 6 30.32 -7.29 -22.79
C ARG A 6 29.34 -8.14 -23.59
N PRO A 7 29.61 -9.44 -23.79
CA PRO A 7 28.79 -10.28 -24.66
C PRO A 7 27.34 -10.24 -24.19
N VAL A 8 26.40 -10.13 -25.13
CA VAL A 8 24.96 -9.96 -24.85
C VAL A 8 24.42 -11.00 -23.87
N GLN A 9 24.99 -12.22 -23.91
CA GLN A 9 24.65 -13.30 -23.00
C GLN A 9 24.90 -12.96 -21.52
N ASP A 10 25.98 -12.24 -21.23
CA ASP A 10 26.38 -11.83 -19.88
C ASP A 10 25.46 -10.72 -19.34
N GLN A 11 25.04 -9.80 -20.22
CA GLN A 11 24.05 -8.76 -19.89
C GLN A 11 22.67 -9.36 -19.60
N VAL A 12 22.28 -10.39 -20.35
CA VAL A 12 21.01 -11.10 -20.13
C VAL A 12 21.06 -11.90 -18.83
N GLU A 13 22.19 -12.51 -18.49
CA GLU A 13 22.38 -13.22 -17.23
C GLU A 13 22.35 -12.26 -16.03
N GLU A 14 23.00 -11.10 -16.13
CA GLU A 14 22.96 -10.02 -15.12
C GLU A 14 21.52 -9.51 -14.91
N ALA A 15 20.80 -9.19 -16.00
CA ALA A 15 19.40 -8.75 -15.94
C ALA A 15 18.48 -9.82 -15.33
N THR A 16 18.68 -11.09 -15.70
CA THR A 16 17.90 -12.21 -15.16
C THR A 16 18.13 -12.36 -13.66
N THR A 17 19.38 -12.21 -13.21
CA THR A 17 19.74 -12.25 -11.78
C THR A 17 19.10 -11.10 -11.02
N TYR A 18 19.12 -9.90 -11.58
CA TYR A 18 18.52 -8.72 -10.97
C TYR A 18 16.98 -8.85 -10.86
N ILE A 19 16.31 -9.33 -11.90
CA ILE A 19 14.85 -9.57 -11.87
C ILE A 19 14.48 -10.62 -10.81
N LYS A 20 15.25 -11.71 -10.69
CA LYS A 20 15.05 -12.71 -9.63
C LYS A 20 15.18 -12.10 -8.24
N LEU A 21 16.20 -11.28 -8.00
CA LEU A 21 16.41 -10.61 -6.72
C LEU A 21 15.24 -9.67 -6.37
N LEU A 22 14.78 -8.87 -7.33
CA LEU A 22 13.63 -7.99 -7.12
C LEU A 22 12.36 -8.78 -6.82
N THR A 23 12.12 -9.88 -7.53
CA THR A 23 10.95 -10.75 -7.32
C THR A 23 10.96 -11.34 -5.91
N GLN A 24 12.10 -11.86 -5.46
CA GLN A 24 12.26 -12.38 -4.09
C GLN A 24 12.01 -11.30 -3.04
N ARG A 25 12.52 -10.08 -3.26
CA ARG A 25 12.30 -8.96 -2.34
C ARG A 25 10.83 -8.58 -2.22
N VAL A 26 10.10 -8.58 -3.34
CA VAL A 26 8.65 -8.32 -3.36
C VAL A 26 7.88 -9.43 -2.63
N GLU A 27 8.23 -10.70 -2.86
CA GLU A 27 7.62 -11.83 -2.15
C GLU A 27 7.87 -11.76 -0.65
N GLU A 28 9.08 -11.41 -0.22
CA GLU A 28 9.39 -11.25 1.20
C GLU A 28 8.58 -10.10 1.82
N MET A 29 8.48 -8.95 1.14
CA MET A 29 7.64 -7.85 1.62
C MET A 29 6.17 -8.26 1.72
N ARG A 30 5.64 -9.01 0.74
CA ARG A 30 4.28 -9.57 0.79
C ARG A 30 4.09 -10.56 1.94
N ARG A 31 5.07 -11.44 2.20
CA ARG A 31 5.06 -12.41 3.31
C ARG A 31 5.10 -11.72 4.66
N ARG A 32 5.90 -10.66 4.82
CA ARG A 32 5.95 -9.86 6.06
C ARG A 32 4.63 -9.14 6.28
N ARG A 33 4.04 -8.56 5.22
CA ARG A 33 2.72 -7.93 5.26
C ARG A 33 1.63 -8.93 5.67
N SER A 34 1.61 -10.13 5.09
CA SER A 34 0.59 -11.14 5.43
C SER A 34 0.70 -11.65 6.87
N GLN A 35 1.91 -11.83 7.40
CA GLN A 35 2.11 -12.19 8.81
C GLN A 35 1.63 -11.10 9.77
N ALA A 36 1.93 -9.83 9.50
CA ALA A 36 1.45 -8.73 10.33
C ALA A 36 -0.09 -8.66 10.39
N LEU A 37 -0.76 -8.95 9.26
CA LEU A 37 -2.22 -9.06 9.18
C LEU A 37 -2.78 -10.24 9.99
N MET A 38 -2.10 -11.39 10.00
CA MET A 38 -2.50 -12.55 10.82
C MET A 38 -2.34 -12.29 12.32
N THR A 39 -1.32 -11.54 12.75
CA THR A 39 -1.15 -11.18 14.17
C THR A 39 -2.19 -10.17 14.66
N ALA A 40 -2.68 -9.29 13.79
CA ALA A 40 -3.73 -8.32 14.13
C ALA A 40 -5.12 -8.96 14.28
N SER A 41 -5.34 -10.13 13.67
CA SER A 41 -6.63 -10.86 13.72
C SER A 41 -6.71 -11.89 14.86
N GLY A 42 -5.63 -12.11 15.62
CA GLY A 42 -5.55 -13.11 16.70
C GLY A 42 -5.66 -12.59 18.13
N SER A 43 -5.85 -11.28 18.37
CA SER A 43 -5.89 -10.71 19.72
C SER A 43 -7.08 -9.78 19.90
N GLY A 44 -8.18 -10.29 20.45
CA GLY A 44 -9.38 -9.51 20.71
C GLY A 44 -10.47 -10.24 21.49
N SER A 45 -10.09 -11.05 22.49
CA SER A 45 -11.03 -11.49 23.53
C SER A 45 -10.98 -10.47 24.67
N GLY A 46 -12.02 -9.65 24.83
CA GLY A 46 -12.07 -8.63 25.88
C GLY A 46 -13.30 -7.72 25.80
N SER A 47 -14.41 -8.21 26.35
CA SER A 47 -15.65 -7.54 26.77
C SER A 47 -15.62 -6.00 26.93
N GLY A 48 -16.59 -5.30 26.31
CA GLY A 48 -16.93 -3.91 26.67
C GLY A 48 -17.67 -3.12 25.59
N SER A 49 -18.98 -3.35 25.45
CA SER A 49 -20.02 -2.47 24.90
C SER A 49 -19.61 -1.15 24.20
N SER A 50 -19.49 -1.15 22.88
CA SER A 50 -20.06 -0.13 21.95
C SER A 50 -19.64 -0.42 20.50
N SER A 51 -20.61 -0.48 19.59
CA SER A 51 -20.44 -0.61 18.12
C SER A 51 -19.51 -1.71 17.62
N SER A 52 -20.03 -2.94 17.52
CA SER A 52 -19.47 -3.97 16.66
C SER A 52 -19.62 -3.59 15.19
N MET A 53 -18.62 -2.93 14.59
CA MET A 53 -18.44 -2.96 13.14
C MET A 53 -16.98 -2.67 12.81
N GLY A 54 -16.33 -3.55 12.05
CA GLY A 54 -14.95 -3.38 11.57
C GLY A 54 -14.70 -1.94 11.11
N GLY A 55 -14.01 -1.19 11.97
CA GLY A 55 -13.78 0.23 11.82
C GLY A 55 -12.90 0.44 10.60
N SER A 56 -13.34 1.33 9.72
CA SER A 56 -12.48 1.81 8.65
C SER A 56 -11.43 2.73 9.27
N VAL A 57 -10.17 2.38 9.14
CA VAL A 57 -9.04 3.15 9.68
C VAL A 57 -8.59 4.13 8.61
N VAL A 58 -8.47 5.40 8.97
CA VAL A 58 -7.88 6.43 8.11
C VAL A 58 -6.61 6.92 8.78
N GLU A 59 -5.48 6.78 8.11
CA GLU A 59 -4.19 7.29 8.54
C GLU A 59 -3.75 8.38 7.57
N VAL A 60 -3.30 9.51 8.09
CA VAL A 60 -2.80 10.64 7.29
C VAL A 60 -1.35 10.85 7.67
N ARG A 61 -0.46 10.83 6.68
CA ARG A 61 0.98 11.06 6.82
C ARG A 61 1.39 12.24 5.97
N GLU A 62 2.13 13.16 6.58
CA GLU A 62 2.67 14.34 5.90
C GLU A 62 4.16 14.14 5.63
N PHE A 63 4.57 14.36 4.38
CA PHE A 63 5.95 14.28 3.93
C PHE A 63 6.34 15.58 3.21
N GLY A 64 6.63 16.63 3.99
CA GLY A 64 7.02 17.93 3.45
C GLY A 64 5.84 18.60 2.73
N SER A 65 5.92 18.77 1.41
CA SER A 65 4.82 19.30 0.59
C SER A 65 3.84 18.22 0.10
N ASN A 66 4.09 16.94 0.40
CA ASN A 66 3.24 15.84 -0.07
C ASN A 66 2.44 15.27 1.10
N LEU A 67 1.15 15.02 0.87
CA LEU A 67 0.24 14.35 1.79
C LEU A 67 -0.02 12.92 1.32
N GLU A 68 0.10 11.95 2.22
CA GLU A 68 -0.27 10.56 1.98
C GLU A 68 -1.43 10.16 2.90
N VAL A 69 -2.57 9.79 2.33
CA VAL A 69 -3.74 9.31 3.07
C VAL A 69 -3.94 7.82 2.81
N VAL A 70 -3.92 7.00 3.86
CA VAL A 70 -4.17 5.57 3.80
C VAL A 70 -5.52 5.27 4.43
N LEU A 71 -6.44 4.74 3.63
CA LEU A 71 -7.76 4.27 4.07
C LEU A 71 -7.78 2.75 4.04
N ILE A 72 -8.03 2.13 5.19
CA ILE A 72 -8.28 0.70 5.33
C ILE A 72 -9.77 0.52 5.57
N SER A 73 -10.45 -0.20 4.69
CA SER A 73 -11.89 -0.41 4.78
C SER A 73 -12.25 -1.86 4.48
N GLY A 74 -13.37 -2.35 5.03
CA GLY A 74 -13.94 -3.65 4.61
C GLY A 74 -14.48 -3.59 3.16
N PRO A 75 -14.89 -4.72 2.57
CA PRO A 75 -15.25 -4.84 1.14
C PRO A 75 -16.44 -3.98 0.70
N CYS A 76 -17.18 -3.37 1.64
CA CYS A 76 -18.47 -2.71 1.39
C CYS A 76 -18.48 -1.20 1.71
N LYS A 77 -17.32 -0.54 1.84
CA LYS A 77 -17.26 0.88 2.24
C LYS A 77 -16.64 1.81 1.19
N THR A 78 -17.07 1.67 -0.07
CA THR A 78 -16.65 2.54 -1.19
C THR A 78 -17.00 4.02 -1.00
N PHE A 79 -17.97 4.34 -0.14
CA PHE A 79 -18.40 5.72 0.14
C PHE A 79 -17.31 6.59 0.81
N MET A 80 -16.35 5.99 1.53
CA MET A 80 -15.35 6.77 2.25
C MET A 80 -14.27 7.35 1.33
N LEU A 81 -13.96 6.69 0.21
CA LEU A 81 -12.92 7.18 -0.71
C LEU A 81 -13.33 8.51 -1.35
N HIS A 82 -14.58 8.61 -1.83
CA HIS A 82 -15.11 9.84 -2.41
C HIS A 82 -15.09 10.98 -1.40
N GLN A 83 -15.45 10.72 -0.14
CA GLN A 83 -15.40 11.74 0.91
C GLN A 83 -13.99 12.26 1.14
N ILE A 84 -12.98 11.38 1.17
CA ILE A 84 -11.58 11.80 1.33
C ILE A 84 -11.13 12.66 0.15
N ILE A 85 -11.43 12.25 -1.09
CA ILE A 85 -11.06 13.03 -2.28
C ILE A 85 -11.74 14.40 -2.26
N SER A 86 -13.02 14.48 -1.92
CA SER A 86 -13.73 15.76 -1.82
C SER A 86 -13.15 16.68 -0.75
N ILE A 87 -12.73 16.14 0.39
CA ILE A 87 -12.08 16.94 1.45
C ILE A 87 -10.72 17.45 0.96
N LEU A 88 -9.93 16.62 0.29
CA LEU A 88 -8.64 17.02 -0.26
C LEU A 88 -8.80 18.15 -1.30
N GLU A 89 -9.74 18.02 -2.23
CA GLU A 89 -10.03 19.07 -3.21
C GLU A 89 -10.54 20.37 -2.55
N GLN A 90 -11.37 20.26 -1.51
CA GLN A 90 -11.89 21.42 -0.77
C GLN A 90 -10.79 22.17 -0.02
N GLU A 91 -9.82 21.45 0.54
CA GLU A 91 -8.63 22.02 1.19
C GLU A 91 -7.56 22.49 0.19
N GLY A 92 -7.84 22.38 -1.12
CA GLY A 92 -6.94 22.83 -2.18
C GLY A 92 -5.76 21.89 -2.45
N ALA A 93 -5.78 20.67 -1.90
CA ALA A 93 -4.78 19.65 -2.15
C ALA A 93 -5.10 18.92 -3.48
N GLU A 94 -4.13 18.87 -4.38
CA GLU A 94 -4.29 18.21 -5.66
C GLU A 94 -3.95 16.72 -5.51
N VAL A 95 -4.92 15.84 -5.77
CA VAL A 95 -4.68 14.39 -5.74
C VAL A 95 -3.86 13.96 -6.95
N VAL A 96 -2.57 13.69 -6.74
CA VAL A 96 -1.63 13.28 -7.78
C VAL A 96 -1.76 11.81 -8.12
N ASN A 97 -2.01 10.95 -7.11
CA ASN A 97 -2.08 9.52 -7.31
C ASN A 97 -3.03 8.85 -6.33
N VAL A 98 -3.78 7.86 -6.80
CA VAL A 98 -4.62 6.98 -5.96
C VAL A 98 -4.32 5.54 -6.30
N ASN A 99 -3.88 4.79 -5.32
CA ASN A 99 -3.65 3.36 -5.42
C ASN A 99 -4.68 2.62 -4.55
N PHE A 100 -5.15 1.47 -5.03
CA PHE A 100 -5.99 0.59 -4.24
C PHE A 100 -5.48 -0.85 -4.30
N SER A 101 -5.57 -1.55 -3.18
CA SER A 101 -5.23 -2.96 -3.11
C SER A 101 -6.25 -3.69 -2.24
N ASN A 102 -6.77 -4.81 -2.75
CA ASN A 102 -7.62 -5.69 -1.98
C ASN A 102 -6.77 -6.81 -1.36
N ILE A 103 -6.86 -6.99 -0.05
CA ILE A 103 -6.15 -8.02 0.70
C ILE A 103 -7.17 -8.72 1.59
N GLY A 104 -7.60 -9.91 1.17
CA GLY A 104 -8.61 -10.69 1.87
C GLY A 104 -9.97 -10.00 1.84
N ASP A 105 -10.47 -9.64 3.03
CA ASP A 105 -11.72 -8.91 3.23
C ASP A 105 -11.48 -7.41 3.54
N GLN A 106 -10.33 -6.86 3.13
CA GLN A 106 -9.97 -5.47 3.40
C GLN A 106 -9.41 -4.81 2.15
N ILE A 107 -9.95 -3.64 1.85
CA ILE A 107 -9.52 -2.76 0.78
C ILE A 107 -8.66 -1.65 1.39
N PHE A 108 -7.43 -1.55 0.89
CA PHE A 108 -6.47 -0.51 1.22
C PHE A 108 -6.46 0.50 0.08
N HIS A 109 -6.76 1.75 0.39
CA HIS A 109 -6.57 2.88 -0.52
C HIS A 109 -5.41 3.72 -0.01
N THR A 110 -4.54 4.14 -0.92
CA THR A 110 -3.44 5.05 -0.65
C THR A 110 -3.56 6.20 -1.62
N ILE A 111 -3.70 7.41 -1.10
CA ILE A 111 -3.90 8.63 -1.87
C ILE A 111 -2.68 9.51 -1.61
N HIS A 112 -2.06 10.00 -2.67
CA HIS A 112 -1.02 11.01 -2.61
C HIS A 112 -1.57 12.32 -3.13
N ALA A 113 -1.45 13.38 -2.35
CA ALA A 113 -1.83 14.73 -2.72
C ALA A 113 -0.67 15.72 -2.50
N GLN A 114 -0.68 16.84 -3.22
CA GLN A 114 0.30 17.94 -3.14
C GLN A 114 -0.37 19.28 -2.87
#